data_AF-A0A818F5M4-F1
#
_entry.id   AF-A0A818F5M4-F1
#
_cell.length_a   1.000
_cell.length_b   1.000
_cell.length_c   1.000
_cell.angle_alpha   90.00
_cell.angle_beta   90.00
_cell.angle_gamma   90.00
#
_symmetry.space_group_name_H-M   'P 1'
#
loop_
_entity.id
_entity.type
_entity.pdbx_description
1 polymer ?
#
loop_
_entity_poly.entity_id
_entity_poly.type
_entity_poly.pdbx_seq_one_letter_code
_entity_poly.pdbx_strand_id
1 'polypeptide(L)'
;MMDDQKIYEQVNIYFSGKQLRKLRLLAGGNTITIQDALTAYIILKLNTHCYLNDDSRHILHTNTFVNIRDVSDSIAPVGLVASGIFIMLSDDFDDSLSFSNITKTIRRSIVRSRNSKFLKSCLATADELMRRMVRDKQLANMVFFSNDIFVNSNCTYDWANLVDFVYTDKCRFYTGCTGRLYLRVFRLNPVHDGTQ
;
A
#
# COMPACT_ATOMS: atom_id res chain seq x y z
N MET A 1 29.05 2.98 1.91
CA MET A 1 28.61 4.33 1.50
C MET A 1 27.19 4.49 2.02
N MET A 2 26.97 5.32 3.04
CA MET A 2 25.61 5.72 3.40
C MET A 2 25.15 6.65 2.27
N ASP A 3 24.18 6.18 1.49
CA ASP A 3 23.51 7.03 0.51
C ASP A 3 22.93 8.25 1.24
N ASP A 4 23.19 9.44 0.72
CA ASP A 4 22.61 10.68 1.24
C ASP A 4 21.10 10.49 1.39
N GLN A 5 20.59 10.79 2.58
CA GLN A 5 19.19 10.62 2.92
C GLN A 5 18.36 11.60 2.08
N LYS A 6 17.92 11.17 0.89
CA LYS A 6 17.14 11.99 -0.03
C LYS A 6 15.85 12.41 0.66
N ILE A 7 15.69 13.72 0.83
CA ILE A 7 14.46 14.32 1.36
C ILE A 7 13.46 14.39 0.20
N TYR A 8 12.34 13.69 0.34
CA TYR A 8 11.23 13.77 -0.60
C TYR A 8 10.14 14.71 -0.06
N GLU A 9 9.69 15.63 -0.90
CA GLU A 9 8.52 16.47 -0.59
C GLU A 9 7.24 15.62 -0.57
N GLN A 10 6.43 15.80 0.47
CA GLN A 10 5.18 15.09 0.63
C GLN A 10 4.04 15.85 -0.05
N VAL A 11 3.31 15.17 -0.94
CA VAL A 11 2.08 15.70 -1.54
C VAL A 11 0.88 15.10 -0.83
N ASN A 12 0.04 15.95 -0.24
CA ASN A 12 -1.21 15.53 0.41
C ASN A 12 -2.40 15.72 -0.54
N ILE A 13 -3.13 14.64 -0.81
CA ILE A 13 -4.29 14.65 -1.73
C ILE A 13 -5.53 14.15 -0.98
N TYR A 14 -6.62 14.88 -1.09
CA TYR A 14 -7.87 14.61 -0.39
C TYR A 14 -8.93 14.05 -1.35
N PHE A 15 -9.61 12.99 -0.92
CA PHE A 15 -10.74 12.39 -1.64
C PHE A 15 -11.94 12.27 -0.72
N SER A 16 -13.07 12.82 -1.15
CA SER A 16 -14.36 12.59 -0.50
C SER A 16 -14.83 11.15 -0.69
N GLY A 17 -15.67 10.65 0.23
CA GLY A 17 -16.30 9.35 0.08
C GLY A 17 -17.12 9.20 -1.21
N LYS A 18 -17.72 10.29 -1.73
CA LYS A 18 -18.46 10.28 -3.00
C LYS A 18 -17.51 10.08 -4.20
N GLN A 19 -16.36 10.75 -4.22
CA GLN A 19 -15.33 10.55 -5.26
C GLN A 19 -14.79 9.11 -5.23
N LEU A 20 -14.48 8.58 -4.05
CA LEU A 20 -14.00 7.21 -3.88
C LEU A 20 -15.01 6.16 -4.36
N ARG A 21 -16.30 6.34 -4.04
CA ARG A 21 -17.38 5.48 -4.55
C ARG A 21 -17.48 5.54 -6.08
N LYS A 22 -17.41 6.73 -6.67
CA LYS A 22 -17.42 6.90 -8.13
C LYS A 22 -16.22 6.20 -8.79
N LEU A 23 -15.02 6.35 -8.24
CA LEU A 23 -13.82 5.67 -8.73
C LEU A 23 -13.98 4.15 -8.72
N ARG A 24 -14.46 3.59 -7.61
CA ARG A 24 -14.73 2.15 -7.50
C ARG A 24 -15.71 1.66 -8.57
N LEU A 25 -16.80 2.39 -8.81
CA LEU A 25 -17.78 2.03 -9.84
C LEU A 25 -17.14 1.99 -11.23
N LEU A 26 -16.35 3.00 -11.59
CA LEU A 26 -15.63 3.06 -12.88
C LEU A 26 -14.60 1.93 -13.03
N ALA A 27 -14.05 1.43 -11.94
CA ALA A 27 -13.01 0.40 -11.94
C ALA A 27 -13.56 -1.04 -12.11
N GLY A 28 -14.87 -1.25 -12.00
CA GLY A 28 -15.50 -2.58 -12.00
C GLY A 28 -16.50 -2.82 -10.87
N GLY A 29 -16.75 -1.82 -10.03
CA GLY A 29 -17.80 -1.86 -9.01
C GLY A 29 -17.51 -2.85 -7.89
N ASN A 30 -18.38 -3.84 -7.71
CA ASN A 30 -18.40 -4.68 -6.51
C ASN A 30 -17.21 -5.65 -6.41
N THR A 31 -16.58 -6.02 -7.52
CA THR A 31 -15.42 -6.92 -7.56
C THR A 31 -14.11 -6.25 -7.16
N ILE A 32 -14.12 -4.92 -7.04
CA ILE A 32 -12.97 -4.06 -6.77
C ILE A 32 -13.18 -3.33 -5.45
N THR A 33 -12.13 -3.11 -4.67
CA THR A 33 -12.23 -2.22 -3.50
C THR A 33 -11.90 -0.76 -3.84
N ILE A 34 -12.32 0.14 -2.96
CA ILE A 34 -11.94 1.55 -3.01
C ILE A 34 -10.41 1.71 -3.05
N GLN A 35 -9.66 0.90 -2.29
CA GLN A 35 -8.21 0.99 -2.25
C GLN A 35 -7.58 0.64 -3.61
N ASP A 36 -8.00 -0.45 -4.26
CA ASP A 36 -7.43 -0.81 -5.58
C ASP A 36 -7.74 0.30 -6.60
N ALA A 37 -8.98 0.78 -6.62
CA ALA A 37 -9.41 1.83 -7.55
C ALA A 37 -8.67 3.15 -7.32
N LEU A 38 -8.44 3.53 -6.05
CA LEU A 38 -7.66 4.71 -5.72
C LEU A 38 -6.20 4.57 -6.15
N THR A 39 -5.55 3.45 -5.81
CA THR A 39 -4.17 3.18 -6.22
C THR A 39 -4.04 3.21 -7.74
N ALA A 40 -4.92 2.51 -8.46
CA ALA A 40 -4.92 2.48 -9.92
C ALA A 40 -5.14 3.87 -10.54
N TYR A 41 -5.97 4.71 -9.92
CA TYR A 41 -6.21 6.07 -10.39
C TYR A 41 -4.95 6.93 -10.26
N ILE A 42 -4.23 6.83 -9.13
CA ILE A 42 -2.98 7.56 -8.93
C ILE A 42 -1.91 7.09 -9.94
N ILE A 43 -1.74 5.79 -10.11
CA ILE A 43 -0.81 5.22 -11.11
C ILE A 43 -1.13 5.73 -12.50
N LEU A 44 -2.39 5.62 -12.91
CA LEU A 44 -2.84 6.08 -14.21
C LEU A 44 -2.51 7.56 -14.41
N LYS A 45 -2.81 8.40 -13.40
CA LYS A 45 -2.55 9.84 -13.50
C LYS A 45 -1.07 10.18 -13.61
N LEU A 46 -0.21 9.49 -12.85
CA LEU A 46 1.24 9.67 -12.95
C LEU A 46 1.76 9.24 -14.32
N ASN A 47 1.34 8.07 -14.81
CA ASN A 47 1.74 7.60 -16.14
C ASN A 47 1.24 8.56 -17.24
N THR A 48 -0.03 8.98 -17.21
CA THR A 48 -0.60 9.83 -18.27
C THR A 48 -0.14 11.29 -18.25
N HIS A 49 0.25 11.84 -17.09
CA HIS A 49 0.52 13.27 -16.96
C HIS A 49 1.95 13.60 -16.56
N CYS A 50 2.66 12.69 -15.90
CA CYS A 50 4.04 12.91 -15.44
C CYS A 50 5.05 12.12 -16.27
N TYR A 51 4.67 10.96 -16.79
CA TYR A 51 5.59 10.02 -17.45
C TYR A 51 5.21 9.68 -18.90
N LEU A 52 4.23 10.37 -19.48
CA LEU A 52 3.66 10.05 -20.81
C LEU A 52 4.71 9.89 -21.92
N ASN A 53 5.79 10.65 -21.87
CA ASN A 53 6.86 10.66 -22.86
C ASN A 53 8.15 9.96 -22.38
N ASP A 54 8.08 9.22 -21.27
CA ASP A 54 9.21 8.53 -20.67
C ASP A 54 8.78 7.14 -20.18
N ASP A 55 8.73 6.20 -21.12
CA ASP A 55 8.34 4.81 -20.87
C ASP A 55 9.21 4.14 -19.80
N SER A 56 10.47 4.55 -19.67
CA SER A 56 11.38 4.00 -18.66
C SER A 56 10.93 4.32 -17.22
N ARG A 57 10.07 5.32 -17.05
CA ARG A 57 9.53 5.76 -15.77
C ARG A 57 8.07 5.37 -15.55
N HIS A 58 7.43 4.73 -16.52
CA HIS A 58 6.08 4.22 -16.33
C HIS A 58 6.03 3.27 -15.15
N ILE A 59 5.04 3.44 -14.29
CA ILE A 59 4.79 2.53 -13.19
C ILE A 59 4.13 1.28 -13.78
N LEU A 60 4.77 0.13 -13.59
CA LEU A 60 4.39 -1.15 -14.21
C LEU A 60 3.83 -2.16 -13.22
N HIS A 61 4.12 -1.99 -11.92
CA HIS A 61 3.60 -2.87 -10.88
C HIS A 61 3.54 -2.17 -9.52
N THR A 62 2.87 -2.84 -8.58
CA THR A 62 2.69 -2.36 -7.21
C THR A 62 3.36 -3.27 -6.20
N ASN A 63 3.97 -2.65 -5.18
CA ASN A 63 4.39 -3.31 -3.95
C ASN A 63 3.40 -2.94 -2.84
N THR A 64 2.44 -3.83 -2.59
CA THR A 64 1.35 -3.54 -1.64
C THR A 64 1.63 -4.17 -0.28
N PHE A 65 1.64 -3.36 0.77
CA PHE A 65 1.67 -3.87 2.14
C PHE A 65 0.32 -4.50 2.46
N VAL A 66 0.31 -5.81 2.71
CA VAL A 66 -0.88 -6.57 3.05
C VAL A 66 -0.79 -7.07 4.49
N ASN A 67 -1.87 -6.89 5.26
CA ASN A 67 -2.00 -7.52 6.57
C ASN A 67 -2.21 -9.03 6.36
N ILE A 68 -1.32 -9.87 6.88
CA ILE A 68 -1.39 -11.33 6.74
C ILE A 68 -2.01 -12.03 7.95
N ARG A 69 -2.43 -11.25 8.97
CA ARG A 69 -3.32 -11.76 10.01
C ARG A 69 -4.61 -12.26 9.36
N ASP A 70 -5.21 -13.27 9.98
CA ASP A 70 -6.44 -13.92 9.54
C ASP A 70 -6.33 -14.71 8.22
N VAL A 71 -5.14 -14.85 7.63
CA VAL A 71 -4.93 -15.76 6.49
C VAL A 71 -4.80 -17.22 6.95
N SER A 72 -4.05 -17.45 8.03
CA SER A 72 -3.81 -18.77 8.60
C SER A 72 -3.10 -18.64 9.94
N ASP A 73 -3.57 -19.34 10.98
CA ASP A 73 -2.93 -19.33 12.32
C ASP A 73 -1.49 -19.83 12.27
N SER A 74 -1.18 -20.76 11.37
CA SER A 74 0.20 -21.23 11.18
C SER A 74 1.13 -20.19 10.52
N ILE A 75 0.60 -19.07 10.01
CA ILE A 75 1.36 -17.98 9.40
C ILE A 75 1.46 -16.82 10.39
N ALA A 76 0.31 -16.40 10.92
CA ALA A 76 0.19 -15.35 11.92
C ALA A 76 -0.81 -15.81 12.98
N PRO A 77 -0.32 -16.36 14.11
CA PRO A 77 -1.19 -16.84 15.18
C PRO A 77 -2.09 -15.73 15.72
N VAL A 78 -3.28 -16.11 16.18
CA VAL A 78 -4.18 -15.20 16.92
C VAL A 78 -3.42 -14.60 18.11
N GLY A 79 -3.52 -13.27 18.27
CA GLY A 79 -2.82 -12.55 19.34
C GLY A 79 -1.36 -12.22 19.05
N LEU A 80 -0.85 -12.47 17.84
CA LEU A 80 0.50 -12.03 17.45
C LEU A 80 0.65 -10.51 17.55
N VAL A 81 1.43 -10.07 18.54
CA VAL A 81 1.77 -8.66 18.81
C VAL A 81 2.89 -8.11 17.91
N ALA A 82 3.58 -8.97 17.16
CA ALA A 82 4.58 -8.57 16.18
C ALA A 82 3.96 -8.06 14.86
N SER A 83 4.79 -7.55 13.95
CA SER A 83 4.33 -7.11 12.62
C SER A 83 3.77 -8.29 11.81
N GLY A 84 2.48 -8.25 11.51
CA GLY A 84 1.78 -9.20 10.64
C GLY A 84 1.56 -8.61 9.25
N ILE A 85 2.62 -8.08 8.62
CA ILE A 85 2.55 -7.45 7.30
C ILE A 85 3.50 -8.14 6.35
N PHE A 86 3.07 -8.32 5.11
CA PHE A 86 3.89 -8.80 4.00
C PHE A 86 3.80 -7.82 2.82
N ILE A 87 4.86 -7.71 2.03
CA ILE A 87 4.86 -6.87 0.82
C ILE A 87 4.54 -7.78 -0.37
N MET A 88 3.39 -7.55 -0.99
CA MET A 88 2.93 -8.29 -2.15
C MET A 88 3.24 -7.52 -3.42
N LEU A 89 4.13 -8.07 -4.25
CA LEU A 89 4.38 -7.60 -5.60
C LEU A 89 3.23 -8.05 -6.52
N SER A 90 2.68 -7.12 -7.30
CA SER A 90 1.75 -7.47 -8.38
C SER A 90 2.50 -8.01 -9.59
N ASP A 91 1.78 -8.74 -10.44
CA ASP A 91 2.26 -8.97 -11.80
C ASP A 91 2.33 -7.62 -12.55
N ASP A 92 3.04 -7.58 -13.68
CA ASP A 92 3.12 -6.40 -14.53
C ASP A 92 1.73 -6.00 -15.06
N PHE A 93 1.51 -4.70 -15.24
CA PHE A 93 0.31 -4.21 -15.91
C PHE A 93 0.43 -4.49 -17.42
N ASP A 94 -0.49 -5.27 -17.99
CA ASP A 94 -0.52 -5.49 -19.44
C ASP A 94 -0.75 -4.17 -20.20
N ASP A 95 -1.45 -3.22 -19.56
CA ASP A 95 -1.65 -1.86 -20.05
C ASP A 95 -1.59 -0.88 -18.86
N SER A 96 -0.45 -0.19 -18.73
CA SER A 96 -0.17 0.77 -17.66
C SER A 96 -0.89 2.12 -17.83
N LEU A 97 -1.65 2.30 -18.92
CA LEU A 97 -2.52 3.45 -19.19
C LEU A 97 -4.01 3.09 -19.15
N SER A 98 -4.36 1.83 -18.84
CA SER A 98 -5.73 1.38 -18.65
C SER A 98 -6.10 1.29 -17.18
N PHE A 99 -7.05 2.13 -16.77
CA PHE A 99 -7.59 2.10 -15.40
C PHE A 99 -8.08 0.71 -14.99
N SER A 100 -8.77 0.01 -15.90
CA SER A 100 -9.30 -1.33 -15.61
C SER A 100 -8.20 -2.38 -15.50
N ASN A 101 -7.16 -2.32 -16.33
CA ASN A 101 -6.07 -3.29 -16.28
C ASN A 101 -5.31 -3.18 -14.95
N ILE A 102 -4.84 -1.97 -14.63
CA ILE A 102 -4.11 -1.69 -13.39
C ILE A 102 -4.91 -2.14 -12.16
N THR A 103 -6.21 -1.77 -12.10
CA THR A 103 -7.08 -2.15 -10.98
C THR A 103 -7.21 -3.67 -10.84
N LYS A 104 -7.47 -4.39 -11.94
CA LYS A 104 -7.62 -5.85 -11.92
C LYS A 104 -6.32 -6.54 -11.51
N THR A 105 -5.17 -6.04 -11.96
CA THR A 105 -3.87 -6.60 -11.61
C THR A 105 -3.55 -6.43 -10.12
N ILE A 106 -3.81 -5.24 -9.55
CA ILE A 106 -3.73 -5.01 -8.10
C ILE A 106 -4.67 -5.94 -7.33
N ARG A 107 -5.95 -6.03 -7.74
CA ARG A 107 -6.94 -6.90 -7.10
C ARG A 107 -6.49 -8.37 -7.10
N ARG A 108 -5.97 -8.87 -8.24
CA ARG A 108 -5.45 -10.23 -8.35
C ARG A 108 -4.31 -10.49 -7.37
N SER A 109 -3.34 -9.59 -7.24
CA SER A 109 -2.22 -9.76 -6.30
C SER A 109 -2.69 -9.80 -4.84
N ILE A 110 -3.62 -8.92 -4.46
CA ILE A 110 -4.18 -8.89 -3.10
C ILE A 110 -4.98 -10.18 -2.82
N VAL A 111 -5.82 -10.64 -3.75
CA VAL A 111 -6.57 -11.89 -3.58
C VAL A 111 -5.62 -13.08 -3.48
N ARG A 112 -4.57 -13.12 -4.31
CA ARG A 112 -3.54 -14.17 -4.25
C ARG A 112 -2.84 -14.19 -2.89
N SER A 113 -2.58 -13.03 -2.27
CA SER A 113 -2.01 -12.95 -0.92
C SER A 113 -2.88 -13.55 0.19
N ARG A 114 -4.19 -13.77 -0.07
CA ARG A 114 -5.12 -14.41 0.87
C ARG A 114 -5.13 -15.93 0.76
N ASN A 115 -4.42 -16.51 -0.20
CA ASN A 115 -4.24 -17.95 -0.31
C ASN A 115 -3.10 -18.40 0.62
N SER A 116 -3.41 -19.18 1.65
CA SER A 116 -2.44 -19.61 2.66
C SER A 116 -1.30 -20.45 2.09
N LYS A 117 -1.55 -21.31 1.09
CA LYS A 117 -0.51 -22.13 0.45
C LYS A 117 0.46 -21.26 -0.34
N PHE A 118 -0.05 -20.32 -1.12
CA PHE A 118 0.76 -19.35 -1.85
C PHE A 118 1.61 -18.52 -0.88
N LEU A 119 0.97 -17.93 0.15
CA LEU A 119 1.64 -17.06 1.10
C LEU A 119 2.74 -17.79 1.89
N LYS A 120 2.49 -19.03 2.33
CA LYS A 120 3.51 -19.87 2.99
C LYS A 120 4.75 -20.05 2.13
N SER A 121 4.56 -20.33 0.83
CA SER A 121 5.68 -20.48 -0.10
C SER A 121 6.48 -19.19 -0.22
N CYS A 122 5.81 -18.04 -0.38
CA CYS A 122 6.48 -16.74 -0.46
C CYS A 122 7.23 -16.39 0.83
N LEU A 123 6.64 -16.67 1.99
CA LEU A 123 7.28 -16.44 3.29
C LEU A 123 8.50 -17.32 3.50
N ALA A 124 8.44 -18.59 3.11
CA ALA A 124 9.60 -19.49 3.18
C ALA A 124 10.74 -19.00 2.28
N THR A 125 10.43 -18.54 1.07
CA THR A 125 11.43 -17.94 0.18
C THR A 125 12.02 -16.67 0.78
N ALA A 126 11.19 -15.78 1.34
CA ALA A 126 11.66 -14.56 1.99
C ALA A 126 12.53 -14.85 3.21
N ASP A 127 12.16 -15.80 4.07
CA ASP A 127 12.94 -16.22 5.23
C ASP A 127 14.32 -16.77 4.82
N GLU A 128 14.39 -17.65 3.81
CA GLU A 128 15.68 -18.17 3.34
C GLU A 128 16.57 -17.06 2.75
N LEU A 129 15.99 -16.16 1.95
CA LEU A 129 16.73 -15.02 1.41
C LEU A 129 17.26 -14.13 2.53
N MET A 130 16.44 -13.79 3.52
CA MET A 130 16.85 -12.97 4.66
C MET A 130 17.94 -13.65 5.50
N ARG A 131 17.82 -14.96 5.77
CA ARG A 131 18.87 -15.73 6.47
C ARG A 131 20.17 -15.72 5.68
N ARG A 132 20.11 -15.90 4.36
CA ARG A 132 21.30 -15.84 3.49
C ARG A 132 21.96 -14.46 3.57
N MET A 133 21.19 -13.38 3.47
CA MET A 133 21.73 -12.03 3.56
C MET A 133 22.44 -11.78 4.90
N VAL A 134 21.85 -12.25 6.00
CA VAL A 134 22.48 -12.17 7.34
C VAL A 134 23.79 -12.96 7.38
N ARG A 135 23.81 -14.20 6.87
CA ARG A 135 25.03 -15.02 6.80
C ARG A 135 26.13 -14.33 5.98
N ASP A 136 25.75 -13.73 4.86
CA ASP A 136 26.66 -13.07 3.92
C ASP A 136 27.02 -11.63 4.37
N LYS A 137 26.53 -11.18 5.54
CA LYS A 137 26.69 -9.81 6.08
C LYS A 137 26.24 -8.73 5.10
N GLN A 138 25.25 -9.03 4.28
CA GLN A 138 24.63 -8.11 3.35
C GLN A 138 23.49 -7.36 4.04
N LEU A 139 23.41 -6.06 3.80
CA LEU A 139 22.23 -5.28 4.19
C LEU A 139 21.12 -5.52 3.17
N ALA A 140 19.87 -5.56 3.66
CA ALA A 140 18.69 -5.54 2.82
C ALA A 140 18.74 -4.33 1.89
N ASN A 141 18.98 -4.55 0.60
CA ASN A 141 18.95 -3.48 -0.37
C ASN A 141 17.50 -3.23 -0.77
N MET A 142 16.84 -2.33 -0.04
CA MET A 142 15.47 -1.89 -0.33
C MET A 142 15.47 -0.86 -1.47
N VAL A 143 16.24 -1.10 -2.53
CA VAL A 143 16.24 -0.22 -3.71
C VAL A 143 14.85 -0.26 -4.34
N PHE A 144 14.23 0.90 -4.36
CA PHE A 144 13.01 1.15 -5.10
C PHE A 144 13.34 1.08 -6.58
N PHE A 145 12.80 0.09 -7.29
CA PHE A 145 12.87 0.09 -8.74
C PHE A 145 12.09 1.30 -9.29
N SER A 146 12.56 1.85 -10.41
CA SER A 146 12.05 3.10 -10.97
C SER A 146 10.58 3.04 -11.39
N ASN A 147 10.07 1.84 -11.62
CA ASN A 147 8.77 1.51 -12.21
C ASN A 147 7.79 1.00 -11.15
N ASP A 148 8.11 1.19 -9.87
CA ASP A 148 7.35 0.64 -8.75
C ASP A 148 6.65 1.75 -8.00
N ILE A 149 5.46 1.42 -7.51
CA ILE A 149 4.79 2.20 -6.47
C ILE A 149 4.57 1.32 -5.24
N PHE A 150 4.90 1.86 -4.07
CA PHE A 150 4.65 1.18 -2.80
C PHE A 150 3.36 1.70 -2.19
N VAL A 151 2.52 0.79 -1.70
CA VAL A 151 1.17 1.12 -1.22
C VAL A 151 0.99 0.61 0.20
N ASN A 152 0.93 1.55 1.15
CA ASN A 152 0.69 1.27 2.56
C ASN A 152 -0.65 1.89 3.00
N SER A 153 -1.72 1.09 2.94
CA SER A 153 -3.05 1.54 3.35
C SER A 153 -3.30 1.28 4.82
N ASN A 154 -3.62 2.36 5.53
CA ASN A 154 -4.05 2.39 6.93
C ASN A 154 -5.54 2.79 7.03
N CYS A 155 -6.29 2.69 5.92
CA CYS A 155 -7.68 3.18 5.84
C CYS A 155 -8.66 2.39 6.72
N THR A 156 -8.35 1.11 6.98
CA THR A 156 -9.14 0.24 7.88
C THR A 156 -8.77 0.43 9.35
N TYR A 157 -7.67 1.11 9.65
CA TYR A 157 -7.30 1.42 11.02
C TYR A 157 -8.15 2.60 11.50
N ASP A 158 -9.18 2.29 12.29
CA ASP A 158 -10.10 3.29 12.83
C ASP A 158 -9.53 3.96 14.07
N TRP A 159 -8.39 4.63 13.90
CA TRP A 159 -7.66 5.29 14.99
C TRP A 159 -8.52 6.33 15.71
N ALA A 160 -9.45 6.99 15.00
CA ALA A 160 -10.26 8.06 15.54
C ALA A 160 -11.32 7.56 16.52
N ASN A 161 -11.87 6.36 16.29
CA ASN A 161 -12.91 5.78 17.14
C ASN A 161 -12.38 4.73 18.13
N LEU A 162 -11.23 4.11 17.85
CA LEU A 162 -10.71 2.99 18.67
C LEU A 162 -9.74 3.45 19.77
N VAL A 163 -9.18 4.66 19.67
CA VAL A 163 -8.18 5.16 20.61
C VAL A 163 -8.72 6.42 21.28
N ASP A 164 -9.50 6.21 22.33
CA ASP A 164 -9.96 7.27 23.22
C ASP A 164 -9.48 7.01 24.66
N PHE A 165 -8.50 7.80 25.10
CA PHE A 165 -8.01 7.81 26.49
C PHE A 165 -8.78 8.84 27.34
N VAL A 166 -10.09 9.01 27.09
CA VAL A 166 -10.96 10.05 27.68
C VAL A 166 -10.61 11.46 27.16
N TYR A 167 -10.14 11.52 25.91
CA TYR A 167 -9.81 12.74 25.19
C TYR A 167 -10.48 12.74 23.81
N THR A 168 -11.79 12.51 23.81
CA THR A 168 -12.65 12.57 22.63
C THR A 168 -12.33 13.83 21.82
N ASP A 169 -12.19 13.66 20.50
CA ASP A 169 -11.89 14.72 19.53
C ASP A 169 -10.51 15.41 19.64
N LYS A 170 -9.66 15.01 20.60
CA LYS A 170 -8.28 15.52 20.72
C LYS A 170 -7.23 14.57 20.16
N CYS A 171 -7.56 13.29 19.96
CA CYS A 171 -6.67 12.34 19.32
C CYS A 171 -6.41 12.76 17.87
N ARG A 172 -5.14 12.78 17.44
CA ARG A 172 -4.71 13.13 16.09
C ARG A 172 -3.78 12.04 15.59
N PHE A 173 -3.98 11.62 14.35
CA PHE A 173 -3.08 10.70 13.68
C PHE A 173 -1.95 11.48 13.00
N TYR A 174 -0.74 11.22 13.46
CA TYR A 174 0.49 11.67 12.83
C TYR A 174 1.20 10.48 12.24
N THR A 175 1.79 10.69 11.06
CA THR A 175 2.55 9.63 10.43
C THR A 175 3.74 10.19 9.66
N GLY A 176 4.91 9.58 9.88
CA GLY A 176 6.17 9.93 9.21
C GLY A 176 6.63 8.79 8.31
N CYS A 177 7.66 9.04 7.50
CA CYS A 177 8.16 8.24 6.36
C CYS A 177 7.63 8.77 5.02
N THR A 178 8.58 9.29 4.23
CA THR A 178 8.42 9.67 2.83
C THR A 178 9.38 8.83 1.99
N GLY A 179 9.00 8.60 0.75
CA GLY A 179 9.80 7.85 -0.21
C GLY A 179 9.30 8.14 -1.62
N ARG A 180 10.16 7.92 -2.61
CA ARG A 180 9.77 8.01 -4.01
C ARG A 180 8.61 7.05 -4.26
N LEU A 181 7.50 7.57 -4.81
CA LEU A 181 6.31 6.78 -5.16
C LEU A 181 5.82 5.90 -3.99
N TYR A 182 5.84 6.44 -2.78
CA TYR A 182 5.31 5.79 -1.58
C TYR A 182 3.94 6.34 -1.23
N LEU A 183 2.89 5.60 -1.60
CA LEU A 183 1.49 5.95 -1.34
C LEU A 183 1.06 5.48 0.05
N ARG A 184 0.53 6.42 0.83
CA ARG A 184 -0.07 6.16 2.14
C ARG A 184 -1.51 6.63 2.15
N VAL A 185 -2.40 5.80 2.68
CA VAL A 185 -3.83 6.12 2.74
C VAL A 185 -4.31 5.98 4.17
N PHE A 186 -4.93 7.02 4.71
CA PHE A 186 -5.46 7.05 6.08
C PHE A 186 -6.68 7.96 6.15
N ARG A 187 -7.52 7.76 7.17
CA ARG A 187 -8.64 8.65 7.46
C ARG A 187 -8.12 10.00 7.94
N LEU A 188 -8.79 11.08 7.54
CA LEU A 188 -8.48 12.42 7.99
C LEU A 188 -8.72 12.59 9.47
N ASN A 189 -7.98 13.50 10.10
CA ASN A 189 -8.26 13.91 11.47
C ASN A 189 -9.66 14.54 11.57
N PRO A 190 -10.43 14.28 12.65
CA PRO A 190 -11.70 14.95 12.91
C PRO A 190 -11.54 16.46 12.83
N VAL A 191 -12.50 17.14 12.22
CA VAL A 191 -12.56 18.61 12.19
C VAL A 191 -13.30 19.05 13.45
N HIS A 192 -12.70 19.96 14.21
CA HIS A 192 -13.30 20.51 15.43
C HIS A 192 -14.35 21.56 15.02
N ASP A 193 -15.62 21.33 15.33
CA ASP A 193 -16.73 22.25 15.06
C ASP A 193 -17.06 23.16 16.26
N GLY A 194 -16.29 23.08 17.35
CA GLY A 194 -16.27 24.10 18.41
C GLY A 194 -17.57 24.19 19.22
N THR A 195 -18.46 23.22 19.05
CA THR A 195 -19.77 23.15 19.71
C THR A 195 -19.81 21.90 20.58
N GLN A 196 -19.23 22.02 21.78
CA GLN A 196 -19.51 21.16 22.93
C GLN A 196 -19.83 22.05 24.13
#